data_AF-A0A2V3A297-F1
#
_entry.id   AF-A0A2V3A297-F1
#
_cell.length_a   1.000
_cell.length_b   1.000
_cell.length_c   1.000
_cell.angle_alpha   90.00
_cell.angle_beta   90.00
_cell.angle_gamma   90.00
#
_symmetry.space_group_name_H-M   'P 1'
#
loop_
_entity.id
_entity.type
_entity.pdbx_description
1 polymer ?
#
loop_
_entity_poly.entity_id
_entity_poly.type
_entity_poly.pdbx_seq_one_letter_code
_entity_poly.pdbx_strand_id
1 'polypeptide(L)'
;MKLYTFIAVLFLLAFSCVKKDKYSVGQQWNYKTRPTEKSSTLTILKIEEYPETGKVIHISVSGLKMKNPASPTGYAENLSHLPLSEEALNKSITTLKSETGKRPDSLELDGYSYWKKEFDKRNAGIFTIPVSEIVSTMEKSIVAGDYTK
;
A
#
# COMPACT_ATOMS: atom_id res chain seq x y z
N MET A 1 46.97 -17.63 -52.20
CA MET A 1 46.97 -16.68 -51.06
C MET A 1 45.71 -16.94 -50.25
N LYS A 2 45.85 -17.34 -48.97
CA LYS A 2 44.73 -17.67 -48.08
C LYS A 2 44.18 -16.38 -47.46
N LEU A 3 42.90 -16.07 -47.71
CA LEU A 3 42.22 -14.93 -47.11
C LEU A 3 41.53 -15.42 -45.83
N TYR A 4 42.08 -15.06 -44.67
CA TYR A 4 41.51 -15.38 -43.37
C TYR A 4 40.37 -14.42 -43.06
N THR A 5 39.15 -14.93 -42.98
CA THR A 5 37.97 -14.17 -42.56
C THR A 5 38.00 -14.02 -41.04
N PHE A 6 38.27 -12.80 -40.56
CA PHE A 6 38.09 -12.42 -39.16
C PHE A 6 36.60 -12.37 -38.82
N ILE A 7 36.12 -13.27 -37.97
CA ILE A 7 34.79 -13.18 -37.37
C ILE A 7 34.91 -12.36 -36.09
N ALA A 8 34.45 -11.10 -36.14
CA ALA A 8 34.26 -10.27 -34.95
C ALA A 8 32.95 -10.67 -34.28
N VAL A 9 33.03 -11.39 -33.15
CA VAL A 9 31.87 -11.67 -32.29
C VAL A 9 31.62 -10.43 -31.43
N LEU A 10 30.65 -9.63 -31.85
CA LEU A 10 30.15 -8.48 -31.10
C LEU A 10 29.26 -8.99 -29.95
N PHE A 11 29.84 -9.15 -28.75
CA PHE A 11 29.08 -9.42 -27.52
C PHE A 11 28.30 -8.15 -27.14
N LEU A 12 27.05 -8.05 -27.60
CA LEU A 12 26.08 -7.07 -27.10
C LEU A 12 25.64 -7.49 -25.69
N LEU A 13 26.34 -6.97 -24.67
CA LEU A 13 25.82 -6.95 -23.30
C LEU A 13 24.64 -6.01 -23.26
N ALA A 14 23.44 -6.55 -23.47
CA ALA A 14 22.20 -5.87 -23.16
C ALA A 14 22.12 -5.67 -21.64
N PHE A 15 22.58 -4.51 -21.17
CA PHE A 15 22.28 -4.04 -19.82
C PHE A 15 20.76 -3.87 -19.73
N SER A 16 20.09 -4.89 -19.23
CA SER A 16 18.70 -4.80 -18.83
C SER A 16 18.64 -3.80 -17.69
N CYS A 17 18.12 -2.61 -17.95
CA CYS A 17 17.84 -1.62 -16.92
C CYS A 17 16.73 -2.21 -16.04
N VAL A 18 17.12 -2.84 -14.92
CA VAL A 18 16.17 -3.30 -13.92
C VAL A 18 15.50 -2.06 -13.34
N LYS A 19 14.24 -1.83 -13.71
CA LYS A 19 13.41 -0.79 -13.13
C LYS A 19 13.29 -1.10 -11.63
N LYS A 20 13.97 -0.31 -10.79
CA LYS A 20 13.83 -0.44 -9.34
C LYS A 20 12.39 -0.09 -8.96
N ASP A 21 11.68 -1.04 -8.35
CA ASP A 21 10.34 -0.77 -7.85
C ASP A 21 10.40 0.35 -6.80
N LYS A 22 9.50 1.33 -6.95
CA LYS A 22 9.40 2.49 -6.05
C LYS A 22 9.04 2.06 -4.62
N TYR A 23 8.31 0.96 -4.51
CA TYR A 23 7.69 0.49 -3.29
C TYR A 23 8.20 -0.90 -2.92
N SER A 24 8.49 -1.08 -1.64
CA SER A 24 8.89 -2.36 -1.06
C SER A 24 8.13 -2.62 0.23
N VAL A 25 7.82 -3.89 0.48
CA VAL A 25 7.24 -4.35 1.76
C VAL A 25 8.15 -3.93 2.92
N GLY A 26 7.53 -3.47 4.00
CA GLY A 26 8.21 -2.96 5.20
C GLY A 26 8.54 -1.47 5.15
N GLN A 27 8.38 -0.79 4.02
CA GLN A 27 8.66 0.66 3.96
C GLN A 27 7.70 1.48 4.84
N GLN A 28 8.31 2.24 5.75
CA GLN A 28 7.82 3.38 6.53
C GLN A 28 7.56 4.64 5.67
N TRP A 29 6.35 5.17 5.51
CA TRP A 29 6.14 6.46 4.82
C TRP A 29 5.40 7.51 5.66
N ASN A 30 5.86 8.76 5.55
CA ASN A 30 5.04 9.93 5.83
C ASN A 30 4.12 10.19 4.62
N TYR A 31 2.94 10.76 4.88
CA TYR A 31 1.94 11.05 3.86
C TYR A 31 1.21 12.36 4.16
N LYS A 32 0.39 12.82 3.22
CA LYS A 32 -0.49 13.98 3.39
C LYS A 32 -1.64 13.61 4.33
N THR A 33 -1.45 13.86 5.63
CA THR A 33 -2.38 13.53 6.71
C THR A 33 -3.55 14.51 6.80
N ARG A 34 -4.56 14.16 7.61
CA ARG A 34 -5.56 15.11 8.10
C ARG A 34 -4.93 16.01 9.16
N PRO A 35 -5.45 17.23 9.39
CA PRO A 35 -4.83 18.19 10.34
C PRO A 35 -4.61 17.65 11.76
N THR A 36 -5.43 16.71 12.22
CA THR A 36 -5.42 16.16 13.59
C THR A 36 -4.43 15.02 13.82
N GLU A 37 -3.77 14.52 12.77
CA GLU A 37 -2.99 13.27 12.78
C GLU A 37 -1.62 13.46 12.13
N LYS A 38 -0.97 14.61 12.38
CA LYS A 38 0.27 15.02 11.68
C LYS A 38 1.43 14.02 11.82
N SER A 39 1.45 13.25 12.90
CA SER A 39 2.46 12.22 13.17
C SER A 39 2.10 10.84 12.64
N SER A 40 0.92 10.68 12.02
CA SER A 40 0.48 9.41 11.45
C SER A 40 1.39 8.98 10.32
N THR A 41 1.61 7.66 10.22
CA THR A 41 2.43 7.05 9.18
C THR A 41 1.74 5.85 8.58
N LEU A 42 2.13 5.50 7.35
CA LEU A 42 1.68 4.26 6.71
C LEU A 42 2.85 3.30 6.51
N THR A 43 2.55 2.01 6.54
CA THR A 43 3.52 0.93 6.31
C THR A 43 3.05 0.06 5.17
N ILE A 44 3.95 -0.27 4.23
CA ILE A 44 3.64 -1.20 3.13
C ILE A 44 3.68 -2.63 3.64
N LEU A 45 2.52 -3.30 3.63
CA LEU A 45 2.36 -4.67 4.14
C LEU A 45 2.62 -5.72 3.07
N LYS A 46 2.07 -5.50 1.87
CA LYS A 46 2.09 -6.46 0.76
C LYS A 46 1.90 -5.72 -0.56
N ILE A 47 2.46 -6.26 -1.62
CA ILE A 47 2.26 -5.77 -2.99
C ILE A 47 1.86 -6.98 -3.84
N GLU A 48 0.76 -6.88 -4.55
CA GLU A 48 0.22 -7.92 -5.43
C GLU A 48 -0.15 -7.32 -6.79
N GLU A 49 -0.14 -8.14 -7.84
CA GLU A 49 -0.55 -7.74 -9.18
C GLU A 49 -1.73 -8.62 -9.61
N TYR A 50 -2.78 -7.99 -10.13
CA TYR A 50 -3.99 -8.68 -10.58
C TYR A 50 -4.30 -8.28 -12.03
N PRO A 51 -4.75 -9.21 -12.91
CA PRO A 51 -4.98 -8.91 -14.33
C PRO A 51 -5.95 -7.75 -14.59
N GLU A 52 -7.03 -7.64 -13.81
CA GLU A 52 -8.09 -6.63 -14.02
C GLU A 52 -7.86 -5.34 -13.22
N THR A 53 -7.23 -5.44 -12.05
CA THR A 53 -7.06 -4.31 -11.11
C THR A 53 -5.67 -3.66 -11.19
N GLY A 54 -4.70 -4.37 -11.75
CA GLY A 54 -3.29 -3.97 -11.76
C GLY A 54 -2.63 -4.15 -10.39
N LYS A 55 -1.60 -3.33 -10.13
CA LYS A 55 -0.85 -3.34 -8.88
C LYS A 55 -1.69 -2.87 -7.70
N VAL A 56 -1.89 -3.76 -6.74
CA VAL A 56 -2.54 -3.50 -5.46
C VAL A 56 -1.49 -3.44 -4.37
N ILE A 57 -1.48 -2.33 -3.63
CA ILE A 57 -0.60 -2.12 -2.49
C ILE A 57 -1.44 -2.21 -1.24
N HIS A 58 -1.05 -3.07 -0.32
CA HIS A 58 -1.68 -3.22 0.99
C HIS A 58 -0.89 -2.43 2.01
N ILE A 59 -1.55 -1.56 2.77
CA ILE A 59 -0.92 -0.76 3.81
C ILE A 59 -1.64 -0.92 5.15
N SER A 60 -0.92 -0.63 6.23
CA SER A 60 -1.51 -0.21 7.50
C SER A 60 -1.26 1.29 7.71
N VAL A 61 -2.06 1.91 8.57
CA VAL A 61 -1.90 3.31 8.98
C VAL A 61 -1.95 3.37 10.50
N SER A 62 -0.98 4.03 11.11
CA SER A 62 -0.80 4.09 12.56
C SER A 62 -0.60 5.52 13.05
N GLY A 63 -1.04 5.80 14.27
CA GLY A 63 -0.98 7.14 14.87
C GLY A 63 -2.16 8.02 14.45
N LEU A 64 -3.30 7.39 14.20
CA LEU A 64 -4.56 8.05 13.89
C LEU A 64 -5.27 8.52 15.17
N LYS A 65 -6.26 9.40 14.97
CA LYS A 65 -7.21 9.88 15.96
C LYS A 65 -8.60 9.86 15.33
N MET A 66 -8.97 8.71 14.78
CA MET A 66 -10.27 8.51 14.15
C MET A 66 -11.34 8.36 15.22
N LYS A 67 -12.41 9.16 15.19
CA LYS A 67 -13.54 8.99 16.10
C LYS A 67 -14.14 7.60 15.95
N ASN A 68 -14.27 6.90 17.06
CA ASN A 68 -14.90 5.59 17.13
C ASN A 68 -15.72 5.47 18.42
N PRO A 69 -17.06 5.57 18.34
CA PRO A 69 -17.94 5.46 19.51
C PRO A 69 -17.83 4.12 20.26
N ALA A 70 -17.39 3.05 19.59
CA ALA A 70 -17.21 1.73 20.20
C ALA A 70 -15.85 1.56 20.90
N SER A 71 -14.91 2.49 20.71
CA SER A 71 -13.62 2.47 21.39
C SER A 71 -13.74 3.03 22.82
N PRO A 72 -13.13 2.39 23.84
CA PRO A 72 -13.11 2.92 25.21
C PRO A 72 -12.50 4.32 25.32
N THR A 73 -11.56 4.66 24.44
CA THR A 73 -10.92 5.99 24.39
C THR A 73 -11.69 6.99 23.52
N GLY A 74 -12.75 6.53 22.83
CA GLY A 74 -13.47 7.29 21.81
C GLY A 74 -12.75 7.40 20.46
N TYR A 75 -11.56 6.79 20.33
CA TYR A 75 -10.75 6.86 19.12
C TYR A 75 -10.21 5.50 18.68
N ALA A 76 -10.12 5.31 17.35
CA ALA A 76 -9.31 4.28 16.72
C ALA A 76 -7.97 4.89 16.29
N GLU A 77 -6.88 4.24 16.69
CA GLU A 77 -5.52 4.74 16.47
C GLU A 77 -4.82 4.11 15.26
N ASN A 78 -5.41 3.05 14.72
CA ASN A 78 -4.83 2.27 13.63
C ASN A 78 -5.91 1.81 12.63
N LEU A 79 -5.53 1.75 11.36
CA LEU A 79 -6.20 0.97 10.32
C LEU A 79 -5.26 -0.17 9.93
N SER A 80 -5.64 -1.40 10.26
CA SER A 80 -4.78 -2.59 10.12
C SER A 80 -4.54 -3.00 8.68
N HIS A 81 -5.55 -2.88 7.81
CA HIS A 81 -5.44 -3.32 6.42
C HIS A 81 -6.23 -2.42 5.47
N LEU A 82 -5.52 -1.84 4.50
CA LEU A 82 -6.09 -1.04 3.41
C LEU A 82 -5.49 -1.47 2.07
N PRO A 83 -6.27 -2.07 1.16
CA PRO A 83 -5.86 -2.32 -0.22
C PRO A 83 -6.12 -1.07 -1.06
N LEU A 84 -5.10 -0.54 -1.74
CA LEU A 84 -5.22 0.64 -2.59
C LEU A 84 -4.39 0.52 -3.87
N SER A 85 -4.73 1.34 -4.87
CA SER A 85 -3.97 1.41 -6.11
C SER A 85 -2.61 2.10 -5.91
N GLU A 86 -1.65 1.78 -6.78
CA GLU A 86 -0.36 2.47 -6.81
C GLU A 86 -0.54 3.99 -7.02
N GLU A 87 -1.52 4.40 -7.83
CA GLU A 87 -1.84 5.82 -8.06
C GLU A 87 -2.35 6.52 -6.79
N ALA A 88 -3.24 5.88 -6.03
CA ALA A 88 -3.72 6.41 -4.76
C ALA A 88 -2.57 6.59 -3.77
N LEU A 89 -1.65 5.62 -3.70
CA LEU A 89 -0.47 5.73 -2.85
C LEU A 89 0.45 6.88 -3.30
N ASN A 90 0.71 6.99 -4.61
CA ASN A 90 1.51 8.06 -5.20
C ASN A 90 0.98 9.46 -4.83
N LYS A 91 -0.35 9.65 -4.84
CA LYS A 91 -0.99 10.92 -4.47
C LYS A 91 -0.89 11.22 -2.97
N SER A 92 -0.69 10.19 -2.15
CA SER A 92 -0.71 10.26 -0.68
C SER A 92 0.65 10.52 -0.06
N ILE A 93 1.69 9.78 -0.47
CA ILE A 93 2.99 9.79 0.21
C ILE A 93 3.75 11.11 0.02
N THR A 94 4.62 11.43 0.98
CA THR A 94 5.48 12.62 0.94
C THR A 94 6.95 12.26 1.06
N THR A 95 7.34 11.58 2.14
CA THR A 95 8.74 11.29 2.42
C THR A 95 8.89 9.90 3.00
N LEU A 96 9.85 9.15 2.48
CA LEU A 96 10.23 7.84 3.02
C LEU A 96 10.83 8.04 4.41
N LYS A 97 10.20 7.44 5.41
CA LYS A 97 10.62 7.53 6.81
C LYS A 97 11.63 6.44 7.17
N SER A 98 11.44 5.23 6.64
CA SER A 98 12.35 4.10 6.87
C SER A 98 12.22 3.04 5.80
N GLU A 99 13.35 2.47 5.36
CA GLU A 99 13.40 1.27 4.52
C GLU A 99 13.58 -0.02 5.33
N THR A 100 13.95 0.09 6.61
CA THR A 100 14.38 -1.04 7.44
C THR A 100 13.24 -1.73 8.19
N GLY A 101 11.98 -1.46 7.85
CA GLY A 101 10.84 -2.01 8.59
C GLY A 101 10.82 -3.53 8.49
N LYS A 102 11.04 -4.20 9.63
CA LYS A 102 10.74 -5.62 9.82
C LYS A 102 9.49 -5.97 9.01
N ARG A 103 9.56 -7.08 8.24
CA ARG A 103 8.38 -7.60 7.55
C ARG A 103 7.24 -7.63 8.57
N PRO A 104 6.12 -6.96 8.29
CA PRO A 104 5.02 -6.89 9.24
C PRO A 104 4.65 -8.32 9.63
N ASP A 105 4.54 -8.57 10.93
CA ASP A 105 4.32 -9.91 11.46
C ASP A 105 3.03 -10.46 10.83
N SER A 106 2.92 -11.77 10.68
CA SER A 106 1.73 -12.44 10.14
C SER A 106 0.41 -12.04 10.84
N LEU A 107 0.50 -11.44 12.03
CA LEU A 107 -0.58 -10.83 12.82
C LEU A 107 -1.07 -9.46 12.29
N GLU A 108 -0.35 -8.81 11.37
CA GLU A 108 -0.70 -7.51 10.76
C GLU A 108 -1.59 -7.63 9.51
N LEU A 109 -2.13 -8.82 9.24
CA LEU A 109 -3.07 -9.08 8.15
C LEU A 109 -4.50 -9.35 8.64
N ASP A 110 -4.86 -8.79 9.79
CA ASP A 110 -6.27 -8.73 10.19
C ASP A 110 -7.06 -7.96 9.12
N GLY A 111 -8.08 -8.59 8.55
CA GLY A 111 -8.83 -8.09 7.40
C GLY A 111 -8.33 -8.53 6.02
N TYR A 112 -7.04 -8.89 5.82
CA TYR A 112 -6.56 -9.30 4.49
C TYR A 112 -7.20 -10.60 4.01
N SER A 113 -7.24 -11.64 4.85
CA SER A 113 -7.82 -12.93 4.46
C SER A 113 -9.31 -12.79 4.11
N TYR A 114 -10.04 -11.95 4.84
CA TYR A 114 -11.42 -11.64 4.54
C TYR A 114 -11.55 -10.85 3.23
N TRP A 115 -10.76 -9.78 3.07
CA TRP A 115 -10.72 -8.98 1.85
C TRP A 115 -10.40 -9.86 0.64
N LYS A 116 -9.37 -10.71 0.70
CA LYS A 116 -8.94 -11.56 -0.41
C LYS A 116 -10.05 -12.53 -0.83
N LYS A 117 -10.69 -13.17 0.16
CA LYS A 117 -11.83 -14.07 -0.06
C LYS A 117 -12.97 -13.38 -0.79
N GLU A 118 -13.30 -12.14 -0.42
CA GLU A 118 -14.39 -11.40 -1.06
C GLU A 118 -13.97 -10.71 -2.37
N PHE A 119 -12.70 -10.30 -2.50
CA PHE A 119 -12.11 -9.77 -3.72
C PHE A 119 -12.10 -10.82 -4.83
N ASP A 120 -11.75 -12.07 -4.51
CA ASP A 120 -11.78 -13.19 -5.46
C ASP A 120 -13.19 -13.53 -5.95
N LYS A 121 -14.21 -13.18 -5.17
CA LYS A 121 -15.63 -13.27 -5.55
C LYS A 121 -16.16 -12.00 -6.20
N ARG A 122 -15.32 -10.97 -6.38
CA ARG A 122 -15.70 -9.63 -6.88
C ARG A 122 -16.67 -8.86 -5.96
N ASN A 123 -16.72 -9.22 -4.68
CA ASN A 123 -17.52 -8.55 -3.65
C ASN A 123 -16.73 -7.48 -2.88
N ALA A 124 -15.40 -7.47 -2.99
CA ALA A 124 -14.54 -6.43 -2.43
C ALA A 124 -13.73 -5.75 -3.52
N GLY A 125 -13.35 -4.49 -3.29
CA GLY A 125 -12.55 -3.68 -4.21
C GLY A 125 -11.28 -3.16 -3.56
N ILE A 126 -10.67 -2.17 -4.21
CA ILE A 126 -9.52 -1.42 -3.70
C ILE A 126 -9.86 0.07 -3.60
N PHE A 127 -9.16 0.80 -2.74
CA PHE A 127 -9.27 2.25 -2.70
C PHE A 127 -8.47 2.90 -3.84
N THR A 128 -9.07 3.90 -4.47
CA THR A 128 -8.46 4.69 -5.56
C THR A 128 -8.28 6.17 -5.22
N ILE A 129 -8.64 6.54 -3.99
CA ILE A 129 -8.53 7.89 -3.43
C ILE A 129 -7.34 8.00 -2.45
N PRO A 130 -6.81 9.20 -2.19
CA PRO A 130 -5.69 9.37 -1.26
C PRO A 130 -5.99 8.88 0.16
N VAL A 131 -4.95 8.44 0.88
CA VAL A 131 -5.09 7.82 2.22
C VAL A 131 -5.81 8.71 3.23
N SER A 132 -5.59 10.03 3.22
CA SER A 132 -6.32 10.95 4.11
C SER A 132 -7.81 11.03 3.82
N GLU A 133 -8.23 10.83 2.57
CA GLU A 133 -9.62 10.76 2.17
C GLU A 133 -10.26 9.42 2.56
N ILE A 134 -9.51 8.31 2.43
CA ILE A 134 -9.92 7.00 2.95
C ILE A 134 -10.20 7.10 4.46
N VAL A 135 -9.24 7.61 5.23
CA VAL A 135 -9.37 7.80 6.69
C VAL A 135 -10.59 8.65 7.02
N SER A 136 -10.82 9.74 6.29
CA SER A 136 -11.99 10.61 6.49
C SER A 136 -13.31 9.89 6.21
N THR A 137 -13.36 9.06 5.17
CA THR A 137 -14.57 8.33 4.77
C THR A 137 -14.88 7.19 5.72
N MET A 138 -13.86 6.47 6.18
CA MET A 138 -14.00 5.42 7.18
C MET A 138 -14.46 5.98 8.52
N GLU A 139 -13.87 7.09 8.99
CA GLU A 139 -14.31 7.73 10.23
C GLU A 139 -15.79 8.13 10.18
N LYS A 140 -16.24 8.74 9.07
CA LYS A 140 -17.65 9.07 8.88
C LYS A 140 -18.55 7.83 8.97
N SER A 141 -18.15 6.73 8.34
CA SER A 141 -18.92 5.47 8.33
C SER A 141 -19.00 4.83 9.72
N ILE A 142 -17.88 4.85 10.46
CA ILE A 142 -17.80 4.37 11.85
C ILE A 142 -18.70 5.21 12.76
N VAL A 143 -18.63 6.53 12.65
CA VAL A 143 -19.44 7.45 13.47
C VAL A 143 -20.93 7.34 13.14
N ALA A 144 -21.29 7.13 11.86
CA ALA A 144 -22.67 6.94 11.44
C ALA A 144 -23.24 5.56 11.83
N GLY A 145 -22.40 4.58 12.14
CA GLY A 145 -22.83 3.20 12.38
C GLY A 145 -23.12 2.40 11.09
N ASP A 146 -22.80 2.94 9.92
CA ASP A 146 -23.13 2.36 8.60
C ASP A 146 -22.06 1.39 8.08
N TYR A 147 -21.19 0.87 8.93
CA TYR A 147 -20.11 -0.06 8.56
C TYR A 147 -20.53 -1.54 8.48
N THR A 148 -21.83 -1.83 8.63
CA THR A 148 -22.41 -3.19 8.67
C THR A 148 -23.46 -3.47 7.59
N LYS A 149 -23.73 -2.51 6.69
CA LYS A 149 -24.73 -2.64 5.63
C LYS A 149 -24.12 -2.96 4.28
#